data_AF-A0A1Q9Q0H7-F1
#
_entry.id   AF-A0A1Q9Q0H7-F1
#
_cell.length_a   1.000
_cell.length_b   1.000
_cell.length_c   1.000
_cell.angle_alpha   90.00
_cell.angle_beta   90.00
_cell.angle_gamma   90.00
#
_symmetry.space_group_name_H-M   'P 1'
#
loop_
_entity.id
_entity.type
_entity.pdbx_description
1 polymer ?
#
loop_
_entity_poly.entity_id
_entity_poly.type
_entity_poly.pdbx_seq_one_letter_code
_entity_poly.pdbx_strand_id
1 'polypeptide(L)'
;MNNGQDKTMIRTLTEQQFVKEYLHKTKNPLPIVLGTRGTWTGNGKPMIILIGFTLVDVLTLGDIYGVSEHPVREITTDGLTYYAINIIEKKKVKQIIAEWQK
;
A
#
# COMPACT_ATOMS: atom_id res chain seq x y z
N MET A 1 38.65 -17.46 -0.67
CA MET A 1 37.24 -17.92 -0.65
C MET A 1 36.47 -16.99 0.26
N ASN A 2 35.82 -15.97 -0.28
CA ASN A 2 34.98 -15.05 0.50
C ASN A 2 33.55 -15.58 0.45
N ASN A 3 33.15 -16.38 1.44
CA ASN A 3 31.75 -16.65 1.68
C ASN A 3 31.16 -15.42 2.39
N GLY A 4 30.84 -14.42 1.56
CA GLY A 4 30.07 -13.26 1.96
C GLY A 4 28.76 -13.73 2.55
N GLN A 5 28.50 -13.34 3.79
CA GLN A 5 27.25 -13.58 4.45
C GLN A 5 26.12 -12.92 3.65
N ASP A 6 25.27 -13.73 3.04
CA ASP A 6 24.00 -13.27 2.47
C ASP A 6 23.04 -12.99 3.63
N LYS A 7 23.32 -11.90 4.37
CA LYS A 7 22.33 -11.28 5.22
C LYS A 7 21.26 -10.76 4.28
N THR A 8 20.13 -11.45 4.21
CA THR A 8 18.90 -10.97 3.60
C THR A 8 18.56 -9.64 4.27
N MET A 9 19.06 -8.51 3.74
CA MET A 9 18.73 -7.20 4.26
C MET A 9 17.23 -7.04 4.06
N ILE A 10 16.47 -6.93 5.14
CA ILE A 10 15.06 -6.58 5.09
C ILE A 10 14.99 -5.19 4.44
N ARG A 11 14.69 -5.17 3.15
CA ARG A 11 14.63 -3.93 2.38
C ARG A 11 13.31 -3.24 2.69
N THR A 12 13.35 -2.19 3.50
CA THR A 12 12.20 -1.33 3.73
C THR A 12 11.90 -0.55 2.44
N LEU A 13 10.84 -0.94 1.73
CA LEU A 13 10.39 -0.23 0.53
C LEU A 13 9.48 0.93 0.92
N THR A 14 9.65 2.07 0.25
CA THR A 14 8.66 3.16 0.31
C THR A 14 7.43 2.82 -0.53
N GLU A 15 6.31 3.51 -0.30
CA GLU A 15 5.07 3.36 -1.09
C GLU A 15 5.35 3.49 -2.59
N GLN A 16 6.07 4.55 -2.98
CA GLN A 16 6.42 4.84 -4.37
C GLN A 16 7.31 3.75 -4.98
N GLN A 17 8.30 3.26 -4.23
CA GLN A 17 9.18 2.18 -4.70
C GLN A 17 8.40 0.87 -4.91
N PHE A 18 7.52 0.52 -3.97
CA PHE A 18 6.68 -0.66 -4.09
C PHE A 18 5.77 -0.58 -5.33
N VAL A 19 5.08 0.54 -5.52
CA VAL A 19 4.17 0.76 -6.65
C VAL A 19 4.92 0.67 -7.98
N LYS A 20 6.09 1.30 -8.07
CA LYS A 20 6.95 1.20 -9.25
C LYS A 20 7.33 -0.24 -9.56
N GLU A 21 7.81 -0.98 -8.56
CA GLU A 21 8.17 -2.40 -8.76
C GLU A 21 6.98 -3.26 -9.17
N TYR A 22 5.80 -3.03 -8.58
CA TYR A 22 4.57 -3.75 -8.90
C TYR A 22 4.15 -3.54 -10.36
N LEU A 23 4.18 -2.29 -10.82
CA LEU A 23 3.75 -1.91 -12.16
C LEU A 23 4.73 -2.40 -13.23
N HIS A 24 6.03 -2.39 -12.95
CA HIS A 24 7.02 -2.95 -13.86
C HIS A 24 6.88 -4.46 -14.07
N LYS A 25 6.36 -5.19 -13.06
CA LYS A 25 6.22 -6.65 -13.09
C LYS A 25 4.87 -7.11 -13.64
N THR A 26 3.90 -6.20 -13.81
CA THR A 26 2.49 -6.56 -14.06
C THR A 26 1.97 -5.87 -15.32
N LYS A 27 1.55 -6.66 -16.32
CA LYS A 27 1.01 -6.13 -17.59
C LYS A 27 -0.35 -5.42 -17.44
N ASN A 28 -1.20 -5.92 -16.54
CA ASN A 28 -2.52 -5.37 -16.23
C ASN A 28 -2.65 -5.23 -14.70
N PRO A 29 -2.15 -4.12 -14.14
CA PRO A 29 -2.09 -3.94 -12.71
C PRO A 29 -3.48 -3.77 -12.09
N LEU A 30 -3.72 -4.43 -10.96
CA LEU A 30 -4.97 -4.36 -10.21
C LEU A 30 -4.81 -3.45 -8.99
N PRO A 31 -5.87 -2.76 -8.53
CA PRO A 31 -5.83 -1.98 -7.31
C PRO A 31 -5.31 -2.79 -6.11
N ILE A 32 -4.57 -2.14 -5.21
CA ILE A 32 -3.79 -2.80 -4.16
C ILE A 32 -4.21 -2.30 -2.79
N VAL A 33 -4.16 -3.20 -1.80
CA VAL A 33 -4.30 -2.88 -0.37
C VAL A 33 -3.00 -3.26 0.33
N LEU A 34 -2.25 -2.26 0.79
CA LEU A 34 -0.99 -2.45 1.52
C LEU A 34 -1.22 -2.42 3.02
N GLY A 35 -0.34 -3.10 3.76
CA GLY A 35 -0.34 -3.06 5.24
C GLY A 35 -1.27 -4.06 5.91
N THR A 36 -1.96 -4.92 5.16
CA THR A 36 -2.92 -5.92 5.69
C THR A 36 -2.30 -6.93 6.65
N ARG A 37 -0.97 -7.10 6.62
CA ARG A 37 -0.20 -7.90 7.58
C ARG A 37 0.52 -7.08 8.66
N GLY A 38 0.18 -5.81 8.84
CA GLY A 38 0.86 -4.89 9.75
C GLY A 38 2.27 -4.48 9.29
N THR A 39 2.59 -4.69 8.01
CA THR A 39 3.93 -4.49 7.43
C THR A 39 4.21 -3.05 7.01
N TRP A 40 3.20 -2.17 7.06
CA TRP A 40 3.31 -0.77 6.70
C TRP A 40 3.02 0.11 7.91
N THR A 41 3.85 1.14 8.10
CA THR A 41 3.73 2.06 9.24
C THR A 41 3.89 3.52 8.82
N GLY A 42 3.16 4.40 9.49
CA GLY A 42 3.29 5.86 9.42
C GLY A 42 3.46 6.41 10.83
N ASN A 43 4.48 7.24 11.07
CA ASN A 43 4.84 7.73 12.41
C ASN A 43 4.94 6.62 13.47
N GLY A 44 5.52 5.47 13.09
CA GLY A 44 5.70 4.30 13.97
C GLY A 44 4.42 3.53 14.31
N LYS A 45 3.27 3.86 13.69
CA LYS A 45 1.99 3.17 13.90
C LYS A 45 1.59 2.41 12.63
N PRO A 46 0.99 1.21 12.74
CA PRO A 46 0.48 0.49 11.58
C PRO A 46 -0.50 1.32 10.76
N MET A 47 -0.46 1.20 9.44
CA MET A 47 -1.36 1.87 8.51
C MET A 47 -1.76 0.95 7.36
N ILE A 48 -2.93 1.20 6.79
CA ILE A 48 -3.37 0.59 5.52
C ILE A 48 -3.29 1.65 4.43
N ILE A 49 -2.86 1.25 3.24
CA ILE A 49 -2.82 2.10 2.05
C ILE A 49 -3.68 1.45 0.98
N LEU A 50 -4.74 2.13 0.56
CA LEU A 50 -5.51 1.74 -0.60
C LEU A 50 -4.88 2.41 -1.81
N ILE A 51 -4.61 1.67 -2.88
CA ILE A 51 -3.95 2.17 -4.09
C ILE A 51 -4.80 1.82 -5.31
N GLY A 52 -5.16 2.83 -6.09
CA GLY A 52 -5.81 2.69 -7.38
C GLY A 52 -4.96 3.28 -8.51
N PHE A 53 -5.04 2.71 -9.71
CA PHE A 53 -4.35 3.24 -10.90
C PHE A 53 -5.24 4.18 -11.71
N THR A 54 -6.51 4.27 -11.33
CA THR A 54 -7.45 5.32 -11.70
C THR A 54 -8.11 5.91 -10.46
N LEU A 55 -8.75 7.07 -10.60
CA LEU A 55 -9.53 7.66 -9.51
C LEU A 55 -10.71 6.75 -9.11
N VAL A 56 -11.34 6.09 -10.09
CA VAL A 56 -12.47 5.17 -9.83
C VAL A 56 -12.02 3.97 -8.99
N ASP A 57 -10.82 3.43 -9.26
CA ASP A 57 -10.28 2.32 -8.48
C ASP A 57 -10.14 2.66 -7.00
N VAL A 58 -9.53 3.81 -6.70
CA VAL A 58 -9.25 4.18 -5.30
C VAL A 58 -10.55 4.54 -4.56
N LEU A 59 -11.51 5.16 -5.23
CA LEU A 59 -12.82 5.46 -4.66
C LEU A 59 -13.61 4.18 -4.39
N THR A 60 -13.56 3.21 -5.30
CA THR A 60 -14.17 1.89 -5.11
C THR A 60 -13.56 1.16 -3.93
N LEU A 61 -12.23 1.20 -3.77
CA LEU A 61 -11.58 0.69 -2.56
C LEU A 61 -12.04 1.46 -1.31
N GLY A 62 -12.16 2.78 -1.41
CA GLY A 62 -12.72 3.62 -0.34
C GLY A 62 -14.09 3.13 0.13
N ASP A 63 -15.00 2.86 -0.81
CA ASP A 63 -16.34 2.35 -0.52
C ASP A 63 -16.31 0.95 0.10
N ILE A 64 -15.52 0.02 -0.46
CA ILE A 64 -15.37 -1.35 0.06
C ILE A 64 -14.88 -1.34 1.51
N TYR A 65 -13.92 -0.46 1.80
CA TYR A 65 -13.37 -0.33 3.14
C TYR A 65 -14.13 0.68 4.01
N GLY A 66 -15.20 1.32 3.53
CA GLY A 66 -15.97 2.31 4.29
C GLY A 66 -15.11 3.45 4.83
N VAL A 67 -14.31 4.04 3.93
CA VAL A 67 -13.42 5.19 4.18
C VAL A 67 -13.48 6.20 3.04
N SER A 68 -14.61 6.27 2.33
CA SER A 68 -14.79 7.11 1.13
C SER A 68 -14.65 8.61 1.43
N GLU A 69 -14.84 9.01 2.68
CA GLU A 69 -14.63 10.36 3.19
C GLU A 69 -13.15 10.71 3.43
N HIS A 70 -12.25 9.73 3.38
CA HIS A 70 -10.83 9.98 3.54
C HIS A 70 -10.25 10.71 2.31
N PRO A 71 -9.24 11.58 2.51
CA PRO A 71 -8.62 12.31 1.42
C PRO A 71 -7.91 11.36 0.46
N VAL A 72 -8.23 11.49 -0.82
CA VAL A 72 -7.50 10.85 -1.92
C VAL A 72 -6.24 11.68 -2.22
N ARG A 73 -5.08 11.01 -2.26
CA ARG A 73 -3.82 11.58 -2.72
C ARG A 73 -3.58 11.15 -4.15
N GLU A 74 -3.35 12.10 -5.04
CA GLU A 74 -2.77 11.83 -6.37
C GLU A 74 -1.24 11.88 -6.25
N ILE A 75 -0.57 10.84 -6.72
CA ILE A 75 0.89 10.74 -6.68
C ILE A 75 1.42 10.46 -8.07
N THR A 76 2.31 11.34 -8.54
CA THR A 76 3.02 11.18 -9.80
C THR A 76 4.50 10.97 -9.53
N THR A 77 5.07 9.87 -10.00
CA THR A 77 6.50 9.56 -9.86
C THR A 77 6.99 8.81 -11.09
N ASP A 78 8.14 9.21 -11.63
CA ASP A 78 8.75 8.61 -12.84
C ASP A 78 7.79 8.46 -14.03
N GLY A 79 6.90 9.44 -14.24
CA GLY A 79 5.90 9.42 -15.31
C GLY A 79 4.69 8.52 -15.07
N LEU A 80 4.61 7.91 -13.90
CA LEU A 80 3.49 7.07 -13.48
C LEU A 80 2.62 7.80 -12.47
N THR A 81 1.30 7.80 -12.70
CA THR A 81 0.31 8.40 -11.79
C THR A 81 -0.51 7.30 -11.13
N TYR A 82 -0.69 7.39 -9.81
CA TYR A 82 -1.60 6.54 -9.06
C TYR A 82 -2.28 7.35 -7.95
N TYR A 83 -3.37 6.81 -7.42
CA TYR A 83 -4.16 7.43 -6.37
C TYR A 83 -4.10 6.57 -5.12
N ALA A 84 -4.04 7.21 -3.96
CA ALA A 84 -3.96 6.50 -2.69
C ALA A 84 -4.82 7.11 -1.59
N ILE A 85 -5.41 6.25 -0.76
CA ILE A 85 -6.06 6.63 0.51
C ILE A 85 -5.28 5.99 1.65
N ASN A 86 -4.93 6.81 2.66
CA ASN A 86 -4.31 6.32 3.88
C ASN A 86 -5.37 6.10 4.95
N ILE A 87 -5.39 4.91 5.53
CA ILE A 87 -6.21 4.59 6.71
C ILE A 87 -5.25 4.49 7.90
N ILE A 88 -5.31 5.49 8.78
CA ILE A 88 -4.48 5.59 9.99
C ILE A 88 -5.28 5.45 11.28
N GLU A 89 -6.61 5.37 11.19
CA GLU A 89 -7.46 5.20 12.36
C GLU A 89 -7.22 3.81 12.98
N LYS A 90 -6.70 3.80 14.21
CA LYS A 90 -6.25 2.58 14.91
C LYS A 90 -7.31 1.47 14.93
N LYS A 91 -8.58 1.82 15.17
CA LYS A 91 -9.67 0.85 15.22
C LYS A 91 -9.88 0.21 13.86
N LYS A 92 -9.95 1.02 12.80
CA LYS A 92 -10.15 0.57 11.43
C LYS A 92 -8.98 -0.26 10.89
N VAL A 93 -7.74 0.19 11.13
CA VAL A 93 -6.53 -0.54 10.74
C VAL A 93 -6.51 -1.93 11.38
N LYS A 94 -6.80 -2.03 12.69
CA LYS A 94 -6.86 -3.32 13.39
C LYS A 94 -7.96 -4.23 12.84
N GLN A 95 -9.13 -3.67 12.53
CA GLN A 95 -10.22 -4.42 11.92
C GLN A 95 -9.78 -5.02 10.59
N ILE A 96 -9.23 -4.22 9.68
CA ILE A 96 -8.78 -4.67 8.36
C ILE A 96 -7.71 -5.77 8.49
N ILE A 97 -6.70 -5.56 9.34
CA ILE A 97 -5.66 -6.58 9.55
C ILE A 97 -6.27 -7.89 10.05
N ALA A 98 -7.20 -7.84 11.00
CA ALA A 98 -7.86 -9.04 11.52
C ALA A 98 -8.71 -9.75 10.47
N GLU A 99 -9.37 -9.02 9.56
CA GLU A 99 -10.14 -9.59 8.45
C GLU A 99 -9.26 -10.35 7.46
N TRP A 100 -8.08 -9.82 7.14
CA TRP A 100 -7.12 -10.43 6.21
C TRP A 100 -6.31 -11.61 6.79
N GLN A 101 -6.38 -11.82 8.10
CA GLN A 101 -5.74 -12.95 8.79
C GLN A 101 -6.64 -14.18 8.93
N LYS A 102 -7.92 -14.07 8.59
CA LYS A 102 -8.86 -15.18 8.52
C LYS A 102 -8.59 -16.04 7.28
#